data_AF-A0A957RD79-F1
#
_entry.id   AF-A0A957RD79-F1
#
_cell.length_a   1.000
_cell.length_b   1.000
_cell.length_c   1.000
_cell.angle_alpha   90.00
_cell.angle_beta   90.00
_cell.angle_gamma   90.00
#
_symmetry.space_group_name_H-M   'P 1'
#
loop_
_entity.id
_entity.type
_entity.pdbx_description
1 polymer ?
#
loop_
_entity_poly.entity_id
_entity_poly.type
_entity_poly.pdbx_seq_one_letter_code
_entity_poly.pdbx_strand_id
1 'polypeptide(L)'
;SDGSATLYFLDPTTLSEVRRIDVTAAGEPVVRLNELEYIDGRVLANIWQTDYIVQIDPASGVVDGVIDLTGLLSQAPPAQSAVDVLNGIAYDIATQRLFVTGKLWPYVFEIRLIEQS
;
A
#
# COMPACT_ATOMS: atom_id res chain seq x y z
N SER A 1 7.54 5.38 4.47
CA SER A 1 7.53 4.51 5.66
C SER A 1 8.96 4.17 6.07
N ASP A 2 9.19 3.88 7.34
CA ASP A 2 10.45 3.31 7.86
C ASP A 2 10.33 1.81 8.22
N GLY A 3 9.19 1.18 7.90
CA GLY A 3 8.90 -0.22 8.23
C GLY A 3 8.31 -0.44 9.62
N SER A 4 8.21 0.61 10.45
CA SER A 4 7.48 0.56 11.73
C SER A 4 5.97 0.61 11.50
N ALA A 5 5.21 0.73 12.60
CA ALA A 5 3.78 0.99 12.53
C ALA A 5 3.46 2.51 12.45
N THR A 6 4.45 3.39 12.27
CA THR A 6 4.24 4.83 12.35
C THR A 6 4.25 5.48 10.96
N LEU A 7 3.26 6.31 10.67
CA LEU A 7 3.28 7.23 9.53
C LEU A 7 3.79 8.60 9.99
N TYR A 8 4.68 9.18 9.18
CA TYR A 8 5.27 10.50 9.39
C TYR A 8 4.74 11.47 8.34
N PHE A 9 4.27 12.62 8.81
CA PHE A 9 3.84 13.72 7.95
C PHE A 9 4.95 14.77 7.97
N LEU A 10 5.47 15.06 6.79
CA LEU A 10 6.58 15.98 6.61
C LEU A 10 6.06 17.28 5.98
N ASP A 11 6.62 18.40 6.42
CA ASP A 11 6.48 19.66 5.67
C ASP A 11 7.12 19.48 4.27
N PRO A 12 6.42 19.80 3.18
CA PRO A 12 6.92 19.52 1.82
C PRO A 12 8.10 20.42 1.42
N THR A 13 8.33 21.53 2.12
CA THR A 13 9.42 22.48 1.84
C THR A 13 10.67 22.16 2.65
N THR A 14 10.52 21.89 3.94
CA THR A 14 11.65 21.67 4.86
C THR A 14 11.96 20.19 5.08
N LEU A 15 11.03 19.30 4.74
CA LEU A 15 11.05 17.87 5.05
C LEU A 15 11.12 17.56 6.55
N SER A 16 10.85 18.55 7.41
CA SER A 16 10.77 18.33 8.85
C SER A 16 9.47 17.64 9.21
N GLU A 17 9.51 16.71 10.15
CA GLU A 17 8.31 16.09 10.71
C GLU A 17 7.43 17.14 11.39
N VAL A 18 6.17 17.21 10.99
CA VAL A 18 5.14 18.07 11.60
C VAL A 18 4.15 17.29 12.43
N ARG A 19 4.01 15.99 12.16
CA ARG A 19 3.11 15.07 12.84
C ARG A 19 3.55 13.63 12.61
N ARG A 20 3.26 12.76 13.58
CA ARG A 20 3.30 11.31 13.42
C ARG A 20 2.01 10.67 13.92
N ILE A 21 1.71 9.47 13.44
CA ILE A 21 0.58 8.68 13.92
C ILE A 21 0.90 7.19 13.84
N ASP A 22 0.46 6.43 14.83
CA ASP A 22 0.62 4.97 14.83
C ASP A 22 -0.58 4.31 14.14
N VAL A 23 -0.28 3.32 13.30
CA VAL A 23 -1.23 2.58 12.49
C VAL A 23 -1.68 1.35 13.25
N THR A 24 -2.99 1.18 13.37
CA THR A 24 -3.59 0.04 14.08
C THR A 24 -4.72 -0.60 13.29
N ALA A 25 -4.85 -1.91 13.42
CA ALA A 25 -5.98 -2.69 12.94
C ALA A 25 -6.62 -3.39 14.15
N ALA A 26 -7.90 -3.12 14.42
CA ALA A 26 -8.60 -3.62 15.61
C ALA A 26 -7.86 -3.35 16.94
N GLY A 27 -7.14 -2.23 17.03
CA GLY A 27 -6.37 -1.84 18.22
C GLY A 27 -4.94 -2.39 18.28
N GLU A 28 -4.55 -3.29 17.37
CA GLU A 28 -3.22 -3.86 17.30
C GLU A 28 -2.34 -3.13 16.28
N PRO A 29 -1.04 -2.87 16.57
CA PRO A 29 -0.15 -2.19 15.63
C PRO A 29 0.05 -2.95 14.32
N VAL A 30 -0.01 -2.24 13.19
CA VAL A 30 0.31 -2.80 11.86
C VAL A 30 1.73 -2.40 11.49
N VAL A 31 2.66 -3.35 11.60
CA VAL A 31 4.08 -3.15 11.27
C VAL A 31 4.40 -3.51 9.83
N ARG A 32 5.65 -3.24 9.39
CA ARG A 32 6.15 -3.54 8.05
C ARG A 32 5.41 -2.78 6.94
N LEU A 33 4.83 -1.64 7.28
CA LEU A 33 4.32 -0.70 6.29
C LEU A 33 5.46 -0.31 5.37
N ASN A 34 5.27 -0.39 4.07
CA ASN A 34 6.33 -0.09 3.12
C ASN A 34 5.90 1.02 2.16
N GLU A 35 5.77 0.71 0.87
CA GLU A 35 5.33 1.68 -0.12
C GLU A 35 3.95 2.24 0.25
N LEU A 36 3.77 3.54 0.01
CA LEU A 36 2.59 4.31 0.39
C LEU A 36 2.06 5.08 -0.82
N GLU A 37 0.74 5.15 -0.96
CA GLU A 37 0.07 6.01 -1.95
C GLU A 37 -1.16 6.67 -1.32
N TYR A 38 -1.36 7.97 -1.57
CA TYR A 38 -2.53 8.70 -1.04
C TYR A 38 -3.65 8.75 -2.08
N ILE A 39 -4.78 8.11 -1.78
CA ILE A 39 -5.89 7.92 -2.72
C ILE A 39 -7.19 8.27 -2.00
N ASP A 40 -7.95 9.23 -2.54
CA ASP A 40 -9.31 9.56 -2.11
C ASP A 40 -9.50 9.73 -0.59
N GLY A 41 -8.52 10.32 0.10
CA GLY A 41 -8.59 10.56 1.55
C GLY A 41 -8.05 9.42 2.42
N ARG A 42 -7.43 8.42 1.81
CA ARG A 42 -6.79 7.29 2.50
C ARG A 42 -5.32 7.19 2.11
N VAL A 43 -4.53 6.65 3.04
CA VAL A 43 -3.18 6.17 2.73
C VAL A 43 -3.27 4.68 2.50
N LEU A 44 -2.98 4.23 1.28
CA LEU A 44 -2.74 2.83 1.01
C LEU A 44 -1.30 2.50 1.37
N ALA A 45 -1.07 1.35 2.00
CA ALA A 45 0.27 0.89 2.34
C ALA A 45 0.44 -0.60 2.05
N ASN A 46 1.49 -0.98 1.33
CA ASN A 46 1.90 -2.39 1.27
C ASN A 46 2.37 -2.86 2.65
N ILE A 47 2.01 -4.08 3.05
CA ILE A 47 2.66 -4.77 4.18
C ILE A 47 3.77 -5.65 3.63
N TRP A 48 5.02 -5.33 3.96
CA TRP A 48 6.19 -6.03 3.42
C TRP A 48 6.18 -7.54 3.76
N GLN A 49 6.55 -8.36 2.77
CA GLN A 49 6.47 -9.83 2.78
C GLN A 49 5.06 -10.42 2.80
N THR A 50 4.05 -9.64 2.40
CA THR A 50 2.68 -10.12 2.21
C THR A 50 2.13 -9.63 0.86
N ASP A 51 1.01 -10.21 0.43
CA ASP A 51 0.24 -9.74 -0.73
C ASP A 51 -0.90 -8.78 -0.31
N TYR A 52 -0.82 -8.19 0.89
CA TYR A 52 -1.85 -7.29 1.41
C TYR A 52 -1.45 -5.81 1.27
N ILE A 53 -2.47 -5.00 0.96
CA ILE A 53 -2.42 -3.54 1.08
C ILE A 53 -3.47 -3.12 2.10
N VAL A 54 -3.09 -2.28 3.06
CA VAL A 54 -4.02 -1.71 4.03
C VAL A 54 -4.45 -0.32 3.61
N GLN A 55 -5.72 0.00 3.85
CA GLN A 55 -6.26 1.36 3.72
C GLN A 55 -6.29 1.98 5.12
N ILE A 56 -5.59 3.10 5.28
CA ILE A 56 -5.37 3.76 6.56
C ILE A 56 -6.04 5.13 6.52
N ASP A 57 -6.85 5.43 7.53
CA ASP A 57 -7.30 6.79 7.80
C ASP A 57 -6.12 7.62 8.35
N PRO A 58 -5.60 8.61 7.61
CA PRO A 58 -4.46 9.41 8.05
C PRO A 58 -4.78 10.31 9.26
N ALA A 59 -6.07 10.54 9.58
CA ALA A 59 -6.47 11.33 10.72
C ALA A 59 -6.37 10.55 12.03
N SER A 60 -6.68 9.24 12.03
CA SER A 60 -6.74 8.40 13.22
C SER A 60 -5.68 7.29 13.29
N GLY A 61 -5.08 6.92 12.16
CA GLY A 61 -4.17 5.77 12.04
C GLY A 61 -4.90 4.43 12.00
N VAL A 62 -6.23 4.42 12.01
CA VAL A 62 -7.01 3.19 11.98
C VAL A 62 -7.03 2.64 10.55
N VAL A 63 -6.76 1.34 10.43
CA VAL A 63 -7.00 0.57 9.20
C VAL A 63 -8.49 0.30 9.08
N ASP A 64 -9.11 0.83 8.02
CA ASP A 64 -10.54 0.67 7.73
C ASP A 64 -10.83 -0.23 6.51
N GLY A 65 -9.79 -0.73 5.84
CA GLY A 65 -9.91 -1.70 4.77
C GLY A 65 -8.63 -2.49 4.52
N VAL A 66 -8.78 -3.70 3.99
CA VAL A 66 -7.68 -4.56 3.54
C VAL A 66 -7.96 -4.99 2.11
N ILE A 67 -6.97 -4.83 1.24
CA ILE A 67 -6.98 -5.30 -0.13
C ILE A 67 -6.09 -6.56 -0.18
N ASP A 68 -6.71 -7.68 -0.54
CA ASP A 68 -6.03 -8.95 -0.74
C ASP A 68 -5.66 -9.14 -2.22
N LEU A 69 -4.35 -9.15 -2.52
CA LEU A 69 -3.80 -9.40 -3.86
C LEU A 69 -3.15 -10.78 -3.97
N THR A 70 -3.47 -11.71 -3.05
CA THR A 70 -2.94 -13.07 -3.07
C THR A 70 -3.19 -13.72 -4.43
N GLY A 71 -2.11 -14.21 -5.04
CA GLY A 71 -2.17 -14.86 -6.34
C GLY A 71 -2.23 -13.93 -7.55
N LEU A 72 -2.18 -12.59 -7.38
CA LEU A 72 -2.22 -11.64 -8.50
C LEU A 72 -1.13 -11.94 -9.54
N LEU A 73 0.13 -12.13 -9.11
CA LEU A 73 1.22 -12.41 -10.04
C LEU A 73 1.01 -13.70 -10.84
N SER A 74 0.32 -14.69 -10.25
CA SER A 74 0.02 -15.97 -10.91
C SER A 74 -1.05 -15.86 -12.01
N GLN A 75 -1.75 -14.72 -12.10
CA GLN A 75 -2.69 -14.43 -13.19
C GLN A 75 -1.97 -14.02 -14.49
N ALA A 76 -0.68 -13.70 -14.42
CA ALA A 76 0.14 -13.38 -15.59
C ALA A 76 1.03 -14.58 -15.98
N PRO A 77 1.60 -14.60 -17.20
CA PRO A 77 2.57 -15.62 -17.56
C PRO A 77 3.72 -15.69 -16.56
N PRO A 78 4.30 -16.88 -16.29
CA PRO A 78 5.38 -17.00 -15.33
C PRO A 78 6.56 -16.09 -15.66
N ALA A 79 7.11 -15.43 -14.65
CA ALA A 79 8.32 -14.64 -14.81
C ALA A 79 9.50 -15.54 -15.24
N GLN A 80 10.32 -15.03 -16.16
CA GLN A 80 11.50 -15.75 -16.67
C GLN A 80 12.73 -15.59 -15.75
N SER A 81 12.62 -14.71 -14.74
CA SER A 81 13.65 -14.42 -13.75
C SER A 81 13.07 -14.46 -12.35
N ALA A 82 13.94 -14.48 -11.34
CA ALA A 82 13.52 -14.34 -9.95
C ALA A 82 12.71 -13.05 -9.76
N VAL A 83 11.58 -13.19 -9.08
CA VAL A 83 10.72 -12.10 -8.62
C VAL A 83 10.85 -11.98 -7.11
N ASP A 84 10.51 -10.82 -6.57
CA ASP A 84 10.46 -10.57 -5.14
C ASP A 84 9.01 -10.13 -4.78
N VAL A 85 8.83 -9.49 -3.63
CA VAL A 85 7.53 -9.18 -3.04
C VAL A 85 6.73 -8.10 -3.78
N LEU A 86 5.41 -8.12 -3.57
CA LEU A 86 4.49 -7.02 -3.87
C LEU A 86 5.02 -5.71 -3.26
N ASN A 87 5.12 -4.67 -4.08
CA ASN A 87 5.59 -3.34 -3.70
C ASN A 87 5.36 -2.35 -4.85
N GLY A 88 4.69 -1.24 -4.58
CA GLY A 88 4.43 -0.21 -5.59
C GLY A 88 2.94 -0.13 -5.89
N ILE A 89 2.38 1.03 -5.62
CA ILE A 89 0.98 1.39 -5.78
C ILE A 89 0.97 2.75 -6.48
N ALA A 90 0.15 2.90 -7.52
CA ALA A 90 0.00 4.19 -8.18
C ALA A 90 -1.47 4.40 -8.55
N TYR A 91 -1.94 5.64 -8.43
CA TYR A 91 -3.31 5.99 -8.78
C TYR A 91 -3.38 7.13 -9.78
N ASP A 92 -4.04 6.89 -10.90
CA ASP A 92 -4.39 7.93 -11.87
C ASP A 92 -5.76 8.49 -11.51
N ILE A 93 -5.77 9.63 -10.81
CA ILE A 93 -7.00 10.31 -10.37
C ILE A 93 -7.88 10.79 -11.54
N ALA A 94 -7.29 11.11 -12.70
CA ALA A 94 -8.04 11.64 -13.83
C ALA A 94 -8.90 10.57 -14.51
N THR A 95 -8.45 9.32 -14.47
CA THR A 95 -9.14 8.17 -15.08
C THR A 95 -9.61 7.12 -14.07
N GLN A 96 -9.35 7.35 -12.78
CA GLN A 96 -9.69 6.47 -11.65
C GLN A 96 -9.12 5.05 -11.81
N ARG A 97 -7.85 4.95 -12.22
CA ARG A 97 -7.16 3.67 -12.42
C ARG A 97 -6.14 3.43 -11.31
N LEU A 98 -6.24 2.26 -10.69
CA LEU A 98 -5.29 1.79 -9.68
C LEU A 98 -4.32 0.79 -10.31
N PHE A 99 -3.03 1.06 -10.14
CA PHE A 99 -1.95 0.22 -10.63
C PHE A 99 -1.16 -0.36 -9.47
N VAL A 100 -0.79 -1.63 -9.58
CA VAL A 100 0.06 -2.33 -8.61
C VAL A 100 1.15 -3.14 -9.31
N THR A 101 2.29 -3.29 -8.64
CA THR A 101 3.40 -4.11 -9.11
C THR A 101 4.21 -4.67 -7.93
N GLY A 102 5.37 -5.23 -8.22
CA GLY A 102 6.28 -5.76 -7.21
C GLY A 102 7.73 -5.61 -7.60
N LYS A 103 8.60 -5.87 -6.62
CA LYS A 103 10.05 -5.82 -6.82
C LYS A 103 10.44 -6.90 -7.84
N LEU A 104 11.09 -6.47 -8.92
CA LEU A 104 11.52 -7.32 -10.04
C LEU A 104 10.36 -8.01 -10.78
N TRP A 105 9.12 -7.56 -10.59
CA TRP A 105 8.01 -8.08 -11.38
C TRP A 105 8.15 -7.61 -12.83
N PRO A 106 7.92 -8.48 -13.82
CA PRO A 106 7.95 -8.10 -15.23
C PRO A 106 6.65 -7.39 -15.67
N TYR A 107 5.68 -7.21 -14.77
CA TYR A 107 4.34 -6.70 -15.07
C TYR A 107 3.92 -5.59 -14.10
N VAL A 108 3.13 -4.67 -14.63
CA VAL A 108 2.29 -3.75 -13.86
C VAL A 108 0.85 -4.12 -14.14
N PHE A 109 0.05 -4.27 -13.09
CA PHE A 109 -1.37 -4.62 -13.19
C PHE A 109 -2.22 -3.39 -12.98
N GLU A 110 -3.13 -3.11 -13.90
CA GLU A 110 -4.30 -2.28 -13.61
C GLU A 110 -5.33 -3.17 -12.90
N ILE A 111 -5.81 -2.76 -11.73
CA ILE A 111 -6.76 -3.54 -10.93
C ILE A 111 -8.02 -2.73 -10.62
N ARG A 112 -9.12 -3.44 -10.40
CA ARG A 112 -10.36 -2.89 -9.84
C ARG A 112 -10.70 -3.60 -8.55
N LEU A 113 -10.99 -2.83 -7.52
CA LEU A 113 -11.39 -3.37 -6.22
C LEU A 113 -12.87 -3.73 -6.24
N ILE A 114 -13.19 -4.87 -5.64
CA ILE A 114 -14.57 -5.33 -5.44
C ILE A 114 -14.70 -5.61 -3.95
N GLU A 115 -15.68 -4.98 -3.32
CA GLU A 115 -15.97 -5.20 -1.90
C GLU A 115 -16.48 -6.63 -1.70
N GLN A 116 -15.86 -7.36 -0.77
CA GLN A 116 -16.34 -8.68 -0.36
C GLN A 116 -17.24 -8.52 0.87
N SER A 117 -18.44 -9.10 0.77
CA SER A 117 -19.48 -9.09 1.81
C SER A 117 -19.28 -10.19 2.84
#